data_AF-H1LHP2-F1
#
_entry.id   AF-H1LHP2-F1
#
_cell.length_a   1.000
_cell.length_b   1.000
_cell.length_c   1.000
_cell.angle_alpha   90.00
_cell.angle_beta   90.00
_cell.angle_gamma   90.00
#
_symmetry.space_group_name_H-M   'P 1'
#
loop_
_entity.id
_entity.type
_entity.pdbx_description
1 polymer ?
#
loop_
_entity_poly.entity_id
_entity_poly.type
_entity_poly.pdbx_seq_one_letter_code
_entity_poly.pdbx_strand_id
1 'polypeptide(L)'
;MGGAMGLGNWTPSVEFNIFVDPEAAKIVLNSGIPLTMAPLNVTHKAQILKSEITKIDDIQNPVAHAFYGLLEFFKRYHEAPKWGFKGAPLHDPCTIAWLINPSMFESKVMNVDVENQGDLTDGETVCDYYELIDKPKNTEVLLDIDREKFIQLIMDSLK
;
A
#
# COMPACT_ATOMS: atom_id res chain seq x y z
N MET A 1 4.39 -3.04 -4.18
CA MET A 1 3.61 -2.02 -3.42
C MET A 1 3.94 -0.68 -4.04
N GLY A 2 2.95 0.15 -4.32
CA GLY A 2 3.19 1.47 -4.90
C GLY A 2 1.96 2.03 -5.60
N GLY A 3 1.99 3.33 -5.86
CA GLY A 3 0.93 4.07 -6.52
C GLY A 3 -0.14 4.61 -5.58
N ALA A 4 -0.96 5.50 -6.13
CA ALA A 4 -2.13 6.08 -5.48
C ALA A 4 -3.18 6.41 -6.53
N MET A 5 -4.42 5.98 -6.32
CA MET A 5 -5.56 6.50 -7.05
C MET A 5 -6.01 7.80 -6.38
N GLY A 6 -5.45 8.93 -6.83
CA GLY A 6 -5.70 10.27 -6.29
C GLY A 6 -4.51 10.84 -5.53
N LEU A 7 -4.63 11.01 -4.21
CA LEU A 7 -3.63 11.73 -3.42
C LEU A 7 -2.36 10.91 -3.16
N GLY A 8 -1.21 11.52 -3.44
CA GLY A 8 0.12 10.97 -3.18
C GLY A 8 0.62 11.19 -1.75
N ASN A 9 1.77 10.60 -1.43
CA ASN A 9 2.49 10.83 -0.16
C ASN A 9 3.84 11.53 -0.34
N TRP A 10 4.32 11.66 -1.58
CA TRP A 10 5.60 12.30 -1.90
C TRP A 10 5.40 13.67 -2.56
N THR A 11 4.60 13.70 -3.63
CA THR A 11 4.03 14.93 -4.19
C THR A 11 2.50 14.89 -4.04
N PRO A 12 1.75 15.96 -4.38
CA PRO A 12 0.31 15.98 -4.18
C PRO A 12 -0.47 14.82 -4.81
N SER A 13 -0.04 14.29 -5.97
CA SER A 13 -0.69 13.16 -6.65
C SER A 13 0.18 11.90 -6.79
N VAL A 14 1.43 11.93 -6.32
CA VAL A 14 2.40 10.86 -6.58
C VAL A 14 2.85 10.15 -5.30
N GLU A 15 2.79 8.82 -5.35
CA GLU A 15 3.33 7.93 -4.32
C GLU A 15 4.83 7.70 -4.52
N PHE A 16 5.58 7.59 -3.42
CA PHE A 16 7.04 7.53 -3.40
C PHE A 16 7.67 6.49 -4.36
N ASN A 17 7.25 5.22 -4.34
CA ASN A 17 7.88 4.19 -5.17
C ASN A 17 7.71 4.49 -6.67
N ILE A 18 6.57 5.04 -7.07
CA ILE A 18 6.34 5.45 -8.47
C ILE A 18 7.10 6.73 -8.79
N PHE A 19 7.17 7.69 -7.86
CA PHE A 19 7.95 8.91 -8.01
C PHE A 19 9.43 8.64 -8.28
N VAL A 20 10.00 7.62 -7.64
CA VAL A 20 11.44 7.33 -7.74
C VAL A 20 11.83 6.90 -9.15
N ASP A 21 10.96 6.18 -9.87
CA ASP A 21 11.21 5.74 -11.24
C ASP A 21 9.88 5.56 -12.02
N PRO A 22 9.28 6.68 -12.50
CA PRO A 22 8.04 6.68 -13.26
C PRO A 22 8.15 5.86 -14.55
N GLU A 23 9.30 5.90 -15.23
CA GLU A 23 9.55 5.15 -16.46
C GLU A 23 9.52 3.64 -16.22
N ALA A 24 10.20 3.14 -15.19
CA ALA A 24 10.15 1.72 -14.84
C ALA A 24 8.74 1.28 -14.45
N ALA A 25 8.03 2.08 -13.66
CA ALA A 25 6.64 1.80 -13.28
C ALA A 25 5.72 1.72 -14.51
N LYS A 26 5.89 2.64 -15.47
CA LYS A 26 5.15 2.63 -16.75
C LYS A 26 5.41 1.37 -17.55
N ILE A 27 6.67 0.93 -17.64
CA ILE A 27 7.04 -0.32 -18.32
C ILE A 27 6.36 -1.52 -17.65
N VAL A 28 6.40 -1.60 -16.32
CA VAL A 28 5.77 -2.71 -15.57
C VAL A 28 4.27 -2.75 -15.83
N LEU A 29 3.56 -1.64 -15.65
CA LEU A 29 2.10 -1.55 -15.81
C LEU A 29 1.64 -1.84 -17.25
N ASN A 30 2.48 -1.56 -18.25
CA ASN A 30 2.18 -1.82 -19.66
C ASN A 30 2.80 -3.13 -20.19
N SER A 31 3.36 -3.99 -19.32
CA SER A 31 4.07 -5.21 -19.73
C SER A 31 3.17 -6.35 -20.25
N GLY A 32 1.87 -6.32 -19.93
CA GLY A 32 0.94 -7.41 -20.22
C GLY A 32 1.03 -8.61 -19.27
N ILE A 33 1.89 -8.55 -18.24
CA ILE A 33 1.92 -9.52 -17.16
C ILE A 33 0.72 -9.26 -16.22
N PRO A 34 0.06 -10.30 -15.66
CA PRO A 34 -0.97 -10.09 -14.64
C PRO A 34 -0.39 -9.36 -13.41
N LEU A 35 -1.02 -8.24 -13.03
CA LEU A 35 -0.55 -7.39 -11.95
C LEU A 35 -1.62 -7.18 -10.89
N THR A 36 -1.15 -7.10 -9.63
CA THR A 36 -1.92 -6.58 -8.51
C THR A 36 -1.17 -5.41 -7.88
N MET A 37 -1.84 -4.26 -7.78
CA MET A 37 -1.31 -3.03 -7.19
C MET A 37 -1.89 -2.82 -5.79
N ALA A 38 -1.02 -2.62 -4.81
CA ALA A 38 -1.37 -2.20 -3.46
C ALA A 38 -1.03 -0.71 -3.27
N PRO A 39 -1.94 0.23 -3.62
CA PRO A 39 -1.69 1.66 -3.55
C PRO A 39 -1.91 2.24 -2.14
N LEU A 40 -1.67 3.54 -2.00
CA LEU A 40 -1.99 4.30 -0.78
C LEU A 40 -3.46 4.16 -0.34
N ASN A 41 -4.39 3.98 -1.29
CA ASN A 41 -5.82 3.82 -1.01
C ASN A 41 -6.12 2.66 -0.04
N VAL A 42 -5.41 1.53 -0.19
CA VAL A 42 -5.52 0.39 0.72
C VAL A 42 -4.52 0.47 1.87
N THR A 43 -3.28 0.88 1.61
CA THR A 43 -2.22 0.81 2.62
C THR A 43 -2.39 1.84 3.74
N HIS A 44 -3.02 2.98 3.47
CA HIS A 44 -3.44 3.93 4.51
C HIS A 44 -4.50 3.37 5.45
N LYS A 45 -5.21 2.30 5.08
CA LYS A 45 -6.20 1.60 5.93
C LYS A 45 -5.58 0.43 6.70
N ALA A 46 -4.45 -0.10 6.24
CA ALA A 46 -3.66 -1.15 6.88
C ALA A 46 -2.85 -0.62 8.09
N GLN A 47 -3.52 0.04 9.02
CA GLN A 47 -2.88 0.67 10.18
C GLN A 47 -2.72 -0.32 11.34
N ILE A 48 -1.51 -0.38 11.89
CA ILE A 48 -1.24 -1.00 13.18
C ILE A 48 -1.32 0.06 14.29
N LEU A 49 -2.16 -0.21 15.29
CA LEU A 49 -2.39 0.68 16.41
C LEU A 49 -1.36 0.46 17.51
N LYS A 50 -1.12 1.50 18.31
CA LYS A 50 -0.19 1.44 19.45
C LYS A 50 -0.48 0.26 20.39
N SER A 51 -1.75 -0.04 20.65
CA SER A 51 -2.16 -1.17 21.48
C SER A 51 -1.84 -2.54 20.87
N GLU A 52 -1.74 -2.63 19.55
CA GLU A 52 -1.36 -3.85 18.83
C GLU A 52 0.15 -4.00 18.79
N ILE A 53 0.89 -2.89 18.62
CA ILE A 53 2.36 -2.87 18.74
C ILE A 53 2.79 -3.40 20.12
N THR A 54 2.12 -2.96 21.20
CA THR A 54 2.43 -3.46 22.55
C THR A 54 2.24 -4.96 22.68
N LYS A 55 1.22 -5.55 22.03
CA LYS A 55 1.00 -7.01 22.06
C LYS A 55 2.07 -7.80 21.33
N ILE A 56 2.80 -7.18 20.40
CA ILE A 56 3.91 -7.84 19.71
C ILE A 56 5.09 -8.05 20.67
N ASP A 57 5.31 -7.12 21.61
CA ASP A 57 6.37 -7.24 22.63
C ASP A 57 6.15 -8.42 23.59
N ASP A 58 4.90 -8.86 23.76
CA ASP A 58 4.57 -10.05 24.54
C ASP A 58 5.03 -11.36 23.87
N ILE A 59 5.31 -11.34 22.55
CA ILE A 59 5.75 -12.51 21.79
C ILE A 59 7.26 -12.71 21.97
N GLN A 60 7.65 -13.69 22.79
CA GLN A 60 9.03 -13.92 23.21
C GLN A 60 9.88 -14.69 22.17
N ASN A 61 10.14 -14.06 21.02
CA ASN A 61 11.13 -14.55 20.05
C ASN A 61 11.89 -13.42 19.34
N PRO A 62 13.07 -13.71 18.73
CA PRO A 62 13.91 -12.69 18.12
C PRO A 62 13.26 -11.94 16.94
N VAL A 63 12.36 -12.60 16.20
CA VAL A 63 11.69 -12.02 15.03
C VAL A 63 10.66 -10.98 15.46
N ALA A 64 9.82 -11.32 16.45
CA ALA A 64 8.86 -10.39 17.02
C ALA A 64 9.56 -9.19 17.67
N HIS A 65 10.67 -9.41 18.38
CA HIS A 65 11.46 -8.32 18.96
C HIS A 65 12.02 -7.37 17.90
N ALA A 66 12.57 -7.91 16.80
CA ALA A 66 13.05 -7.09 15.69
C ALA A 66 11.90 -6.29 15.03
N PHE A 67 10.75 -6.94 14.81
CA PHE A 67 9.59 -6.29 14.22
C PHE A 67 9.02 -5.18 15.11
N TYR A 68 8.93 -5.41 16.42
CA TYR A 68 8.56 -4.38 17.40
C TYR A 68 9.50 -3.16 17.32
N GLY A 69 10.82 -3.38 17.24
CA GLY A 69 11.81 -2.30 17.11
C GLY A 69 11.61 -1.44 15.85
N LEU A 70 11.26 -2.06 14.72
CA LEU A 70 10.93 -1.33 13.48
C LEU A 70 9.67 -0.47 13.65
N LEU A 71 8.64 -1.01 14.28
CA LEU A 71 7.37 -0.31 14.50
C LEU A 71 7.52 0.87 15.46
N GLU A 72 8.32 0.73 16.52
CA GLU A 72 8.62 1.83 17.44
C GLU A 72 9.38 2.99 16.75
N PHE A 73 10.25 2.68 15.78
CA PHE A 73 10.86 3.71 14.94
C PHE A 73 9.82 4.39 14.04
N PHE A 74 8.99 3.61 13.34
CA PHE A 74 8.00 4.14 12.40
C PHE A 74 6.93 5.00 13.06
N LYS A 75 6.56 4.72 14.31
CA LYS A 75 5.64 5.55 15.08
C LYS A 75 6.02 7.04 15.06
N ARG A 76 7.32 7.36 15.12
CA ARG A 76 7.82 8.76 15.14
C ARG A 76 7.51 9.54 13.86
N TYR A 77 7.39 8.87 12.73
CA TYR A 77 7.17 9.49 11.42
C TYR A 77 5.71 9.42 10.97
N HIS A 78 4.98 8.40 11.44
CA HIS A 78 3.60 8.13 11.01
C HIS A 78 2.54 8.79 11.89
N GLU A 79 2.88 9.27 13.09
CA GLU A 79 1.99 10.09 13.94
C GLU A 79 1.87 11.56 13.48
N ALA A 80 2.39 11.89 12.29
CA ALA A 80 2.30 13.24 11.74
C ALA A 80 0.82 13.67 11.57
N PRO A 81 0.34 14.71 12.29
CA PRO A 81 -1.09 15.04 12.35
C PRO A 81 -1.73 15.34 11.00
N LYS A 82 -0.93 15.77 10.01
CA LYS A 82 -1.38 16.11 8.65
C LYS A 82 -2.10 14.96 7.92
N TRP A 83 -1.83 13.71 8.30
CA TRP A 83 -2.44 12.53 7.66
C TRP A 83 -3.72 12.05 8.36
N GLY A 84 -3.95 12.44 9.62
CA GLY A 84 -5.13 12.01 10.38
C GLY A 84 -5.20 10.51 10.69
N PHE A 85 -4.07 9.79 10.64
CA PHE A 85 -4.03 8.36 10.96
C PHE A 85 -4.21 8.10 12.47
N LYS A 86 -4.79 6.94 12.81
CA LYS A 86 -4.94 6.45 14.18
C LYS A 86 -3.78 5.54 14.61
N GLY A 87 -3.08 4.96 13.64
CA GLY A 87 -1.90 4.12 13.81
C GLY A 87 -0.95 4.25 12.63
N ALA A 88 0.12 3.46 12.62
CA ALA A 88 1.09 3.49 11.52
C ALA A 88 0.60 2.61 10.36
N PRO A 89 0.49 3.12 9.12
CA PRO A 89 0.19 2.29 7.96
C PRO A 89 1.34 1.32 7.67
N LEU A 90 1.00 0.07 7.38
CA LEU A 90 1.94 -0.97 6.95
C LEU A 90 1.78 -1.20 5.46
N HIS A 91 2.59 -0.50 4.69
CA HIS A 91 2.54 -0.46 3.23
C HIS A 91 2.87 -1.81 2.58
N ASP A 92 4.15 -2.19 2.60
CA ASP A 92 4.65 -3.37 1.90
C ASP A 92 4.04 -4.69 2.37
N PRO A 93 3.77 -4.90 3.68
CA PRO A 93 3.14 -6.13 4.16
C PRO A 93 1.77 -6.42 3.53
N CYS A 94 1.08 -5.42 2.97
CA CYS A 94 -0.16 -5.64 2.22
C CYS A 94 0.02 -6.60 1.03
N THR A 95 1.18 -6.59 0.37
CA THR A 95 1.45 -7.48 -0.77
C THR A 95 1.53 -8.95 -0.34
N ILE A 96 2.20 -9.23 0.78
CA ILE A 96 2.31 -10.58 1.33
C ILE A 96 0.97 -11.03 1.90
N ALA A 97 0.23 -10.15 2.57
CA ALA A 97 -1.10 -10.45 3.07
C ALA A 97 -2.07 -10.80 1.94
N TRP A 98 -2.01 -10.09 0.79
CA TRP A 98 -2.81 -10.41 -0.38
C TRP A 98 -2.48 -11.79 -0.96
N LEU A 99 -1.19 -12.17 -1.02
CA LEU A 99 -0.78 -13.51 -1.46
C LEU A 99 -1.27 -14.62 -0.52
N ILE A 100 -1.26 -14.39 0.79
CA ILE A 100 -1.67 -15.39 1.78
C ILE A 100 -3.19 -15.54 1.83
N ASN A 101 -3.91 -14.42 1.88
CA ASN A 101 -5.36 -14.42 1.96
C ASN A 101 -5.96 -13.20 1.25
N PRO A 102 -6.25 -13.30 -0.06
CA PRO A 102 -6.80 -12.19 -0.84
C PRO A 102 -8.22 -11.81 -0.39
N SER A 103 -8.94 -12.68 0.34
CA SER A 103 -10.31 -12.40 0.80
C SER A 103 -10.40 -11.31 1.87
N MET A 104 -9.27 -10.81 2.37
CA MET A 104 -9.25 -9.63 3.25
C MET A 104 -9.23 -8.32 2.48
N PHE A 105 -9.14 -8.34 1.15
CA PHE A 105 -9.07 -7.15 0.33
C PHE A 105 -10.33 -6.98 -0.51
N GLU A 106 -10.73 -5.74 -0.70
CA GLU A 106 -11.62 -5.35 -1.78
C GLU A 106 -10.77 -4.82 -2.93
N SER A 107 -11.00 -5.33 -4.14
CA SER A 107 -10.22 -4.98 -5.32
C SER A 107 -11.12 -4.73 -6.54
N LYS A 108 -10.55 -4.04 -7.52
CA LYS A 108 -11.17 -3.87 -8.85
C LYS A 108 -10.12 -3.99 -9.92
N VAL A 109 -10.43 -4.74 -10.98
CA VAL A 109 -9.59 -4.80 -12.18
C VAL A 109 -9.92 -3.59 -13.06
N MET A 110 -8.91 -2.79 -13.38
CA MET A 110 -9.05 -1.56 -14.19
C MET A 110 -7.80 -1.33 -15.07
N ASN A 111 -7.90 -0.37 -16.00
CA ASN A 111 -6.72 0.13 -16.67
C ASN A 111 -5.97 1.10 -15.74
N VAL A 112 -4.66 0.92 -15.63
CA VAL A 112 -3.76 1.80 -14.88
C VAL A 112 -2.55 2.12 -15.75
N ASP A 113 -2.22 3.40 -15.87
CA ASP A 113 -1.02 3.89 -16.58
C ASP A 113 -0.25 4.84 -15.66
N VAL A 114 0.97 5.22 -16.06
CA VAL A 114 1.80 6.18 -15.32
C VAL A 114 1.99 7.42 -16.17
N GLU A 115 1.64 8.58 -15.62
CA GLU A 115 2.00 9.87 -16.21
C GLU A 115 3.50 10.09 -16.03
N ASN A 116 4.21 10.45 -17.11
CA ASN A 116 5.68 10.60 -17.07
C ASN A 116 6.22 11.70 -18.01
N GLN A 117 5.40 12.69 -18.32
CA GLN A 117 5.75 13.83 -19.16
C GLN A 117 5.29 15.17 -18.55
N GLY A 118 4.31 15.16 -17.64
CA GLY A 118 3.77 16.37 -17.03
C GLY A 118 4.67 16.97 -15.93
N ASP A 119 4.74 18.30 -15.88
CA ASP A 119 5.57 19.03 -14.91
C ASP A 119 5.15 18.84 -13.44
N LEU A 120 3.89 18.48 -13.20
CA LEU A 120 3.30 18.40 -11.85
C LEU A 120 2.94 16.97 -11.42
N THR A 121 2.78 16.08 -12.40
CA THR A 121 2.13 14.77 -12.24
C THR A 121 3.02 13.62 -12.71
N ASP A 122 4.31 13.88 -12.94
CA ASP A 122 5.30 12.83 -13.23
C ASP A 122 5.34 11.78 -12.10
N GLY A 123 4.98 10.54 -12.43
CA GLY A 123 4.79 9.41 -11.53
C GLY A 123 3.33 9.15 -11.10
N GLU A 124 2.35 9.95 -11.52
CA GLU A 124 0.95 9.71 -11.13
C GLU A 124 0.43 8.39 -11.73
N THR A 125 -0.09 7.50 -10.89
CA THR A 125 -0.80 6.30 -11.35
C THR A 125 -2.23 6.65 -11.73
N VAL A 126 -2.46 6.84 -13.02
CA VAL A 126 -3.76 7.20 -13.59
C VAL A 126 -4.63 5.95 -13.67
N CYS A 127 -5.59 5.83 -12.75
CA CYS A 127 -6.46 4.67 -12.63
C CYS A 127 -7.83 4.95 -13.26
N ASP A 128 -8.20 4.21 -14.32
CA ASP A 128 -9.50 4.34 -14.97
C ASP A 128 -10.61 3.59 -14.20
N TYR A 129 -10.92 4.10 -13.01
CA TYR A 129 -11.85 3.48 -12.09
C TYR A 129 -13.28 3.39 -12.66
N TYR A 130 -13.70 4.39 -13.44
CA TYR A 130 -15.07 4.49 -13.95
C TYR A 130 -15.20 4.04 -15.42
N GLU A 131 -14.16 3.44 -15.99
CA GLU A 131 -14.18 2.88 -17.36
C GLU A 131 -14.49 3.97 -18.40
N LEU A 132 -13.82 5.12 -18.26
CA LEU A 132 -14.02 6.32 -19.07
C LEU A 132 -13.22 6.29 -20.38
N ILE A 133 -12.23 5.40 -20.48
CA ILE A 133 -11.41 5.23 -21.68
C ILE A 133 -11.50 3.81 -22.22
N ASP A 134 -11.41 3.67 -23.55
CA ASP A 134 -11.41 2.37 -24.23
C ASP A 134 -10.00 1.75 -24.25
N LYS A 135 -9.44 1.53 -23.05
CA LYS A 135 -8.16 0.82 -22.87
C LYS A 135 -8.39 -0.53 -22.18
N PRO A 136 -7.64 -1.59 -22.55
CA PRO A 136 -7.70 -2.87 -21.86
C PRO A 136 -7.36 -2.73 -20.38
N LYS A 137 -8.12 -3.40 -19.52
CA LYS A 137 -7.81 -3.50 -18.09
C LYS A 137 -6.53 -4.33 -17.92
N ASN A 138 -5.59 -3.85 -17.10
CA ASN A 138 -4.25 -4.45 -16.96
C ASN A 138 -3.88 -4.79 -15.51
N THR A 139 -4.59 -4.23 -14.52
CA THR A 139 -4.18 -4.29 -13.13
C THR A 139 -5.36 -4.54 -12.20
N GLU A 140 -5.23 -5.48 -11.28
CA GLU A 140 -6.08 -5.56 -10.09
C GLU A 140 -5.61 -4.54 -9.06
N VAL A 141 -6.42 -3.53 -8.76
CA VAL A 141 -6.09 -2.49 -7.78
C VAL A 141 -6.79 -2.79 -6.46
N LEU A 142 -6.03 -2.88 -5.38
CA LEU A 142 -6.56 -3.05 -4.02
C LEU A 142 -7.07 -1.69 -3.49
N LEU A 143 -8.31 -1.66 -3.00
CA LEU A 143 -9.04 -0.43 -2.66
C LEU A 143 -9.44 -0.38 -1.18
N ASP A 144 -9.70 -1.54 -0.58
CA ASP A 144 -10.01 -1.66 0.83
C ASP A 144 -9.39 -2.93 1.45
N ILE A 145 -9.33 -2.95 2.78
CA ILE A 145 -8.77 -4.05 3.56
C ILE A 145 -9.55 -4.24 4.86
N ASP A 146 -9.84 -5.50 5.17
CA ASP A 146 -10.24 -5.96 6.50
C ASP A 146 -9.03 -5.88 7.44
N ARG A 147 -8.88 -4.73 8.09
CA ARG A 147 -7.77 -4.43 8.99
C ARG A 147 -7.65 -5.44 10.13
N GLU A 148 -8.75 -5.97 10.64
CA GLU A 148 -8.71 -6.93 11.75
C GLU A 148 -8.10 -8.25 11.31
N LYS A 149 -8.50 -8.77 10.13
CA LYS A 149 -7.85 -9.95 9.54
C LYS A 149 -6.38 -9.71 9.22
N PHE A 150 -6.04 -8.52 8.73
CA PHE A 150 -4.65 -8.16 8.44
C PHE A 150 -3.76 -8.16 9.69
N ILE A 151 -4.21 -7.52 10.78
CA ILE A 151 -3.47 -7.53 12.04
C ILE A 151 -3.41 -8.93 12.63
N GLN A 152 -4.50 -9.70 12.58
CA GLN A 152 -4.49 -11.09 13.04
C GLN A 152 -3.46 -11.93 12.28
N LEU A 153 -3.38 -11.78 10.96
CA LEU A 153 -2.38 -12.45 10.12
C LEU A 153 -0.96 -12.09 10.56
N ILE A 154 -0.67 -10.81 10.82
CA ILE A 154 0.65 -10.38 11.31
C ILE A 154 0.95 -11.03 12.67
N MET A 155 0.01 -10.97 13.61
CA MET A 155 0.20 -11.52 14.95
C MET A 155 0.43 -13.03 14.93
N ASP A 156 -0.26 -13.77 14.05
CA ASP A 156 -0.08 -15.21 13.91
C ASP A 156 1.21 -15.57 13.18
N SER A 157 1.67 -14.73 12.25
CA SER A 157 2.94 -14.94 11.53
C SER A 157 4.18 -14.72 12.42
N LEU A 158 4.02 -14.02 13.55
CA LEU A 158 5.10 -13.73 14.49
C LEU A 158 5.24 -14.77 15.61
N LYS A 159 4.28 -15.70 15.76
CA LYS A 159 4.31 -16.78 16.76
C LYS A 159 5.07 -18.00 16.24
#